data_AF-A0A955PTJ8-F1
#
_entry.id   AF-A0A955PTJ8-F1
#
_cell.length_a   1.000
_cell.length_b   1.000
_cell.length_c   1.000
_cell.angle_alpha   90.00
_cell.angle_beta   90.00
_cell.angle_gamma   90.00
#
_symmetry.space_group_name_H-M   'P 1'
#
loop_
_entity.id
_entity.type
_entity.pdbx_description
1 polymer ?
#
loop_
_entity_poly.entity_id
_entity_poly.type
_entity_poly.pdbx_seq_one_letter_code
_entity_poly.pdbx_strand_id
1 'polypeptide(L)'
;MSNYIRSDLLALNPHQTVSILRVGQGHHQVVIVDNFYQYPDEILKVALSLPYSDRFEIVGNFPGVRARLNYEHWKLVESLSALWGCPLFPFFSPQPVVFQGIKTDNYTLNIGQRQPHIDQDITAMVYLNPADSCTGGTGLYRHRPTGLERVPPVPDRTIRQLANQLELSDEFFNSPEGYEN
;
A
#
# COMPACT_ATOMS: atom_id res chain seq x y z
N MET A 1 -9.66 -28.64 -10.09
CA MET A 1 -10.97 -28.49 -9.41
C MET A 1 -11.23 -27.00 -9.30
N SER A 2 -12.37 -26.50 -9.79
CA SER A 2 -12.73 -25.09 -9.61
C SER A 2 -13.10 -24.92 -8.14
N ASN A 3 -12.20 -24.34 -7.34
CA ASN A 3 -12.52 -23.99 -5.96
C ASN A 3 -13.60 -22.91 -6.01
N TYR A 4 -14.81 -23.24 -5.61
CA TYR A 4 -15.89 -22.27 -5.51
C TYR A 4 -15.50 -21.21 -4.48
N ILE A 5 -15.23 -20.00 -4.94
CA ILE A 5 -14.97 -18.85 -4.08
C ILE A 5 -16.32 -18.20 -3.78
N ARG A 6 -16.69 -18.14 -2.50
CA ARG A 6 -17.93 -17.49 -2.04
C ARG A 6 -17.97 -16.03 -2.47
N SER A 7 -19.15 -15.52 -2.85
CA SER A 7 -19.34 -14.16 -3.39
C SER A 7 -19.18 -13.03 -2.35
N ASP A 8 -19.19 -13.37 -1.07
CA ASP A 8 -19.00 -12.47 0.06
C ASP A 8 -17.64 -12.68 0.75
N LEU A 9 -16.65 -13.28 0.05
CA LEU A 9 -15.35 -13.58 0.62
C LEU A 9 -14.69 -12.33 1.24
N LEU A 10 -14.82 -11.18 0.58
CA LEU A 10 -14.21 -9.91 0.99
C LEU A 10 -15.17 -9.00 1.76
N ALA A 11 -16.27 -9.55 2.31
CA ALA A 11 -17.20 -8.79 3.11
C ALA A 11 -16.51 -8.23 4.38
N LEU A 12 -16.79 -6.97 4.69
CA LEU A 12 -16.34 -6.35 5.93
C LEU A 12 -17.10 -6.92 7.12
N ASN A 13 -16.43 -6.97 8.26
CA ASN A 13 -17.01 -7.34 9.53
C ASN A 13 -17.90 -6.18 10.04
N PRO A 14 -19.18 -6.40 10.35
CA PRO A 14 -20.05 -5.37 10.91
C PRO A 14 -19.63 -4.93 12.32
N HIS A 15 -18.77 -5.71 12.98
CA HIS A 15 -18.19 -5.40 14.29
C HIS A 15 -16.74 -4.92 14.21
N GLN A 16 -16.28 -4.46 13.04
CA GLN A 16 -14.98 -3.81 12.91
C GLN A 16 -14.89 -2.56 13.78
N THR A 17 -13.69 -2.25 14.25
CA THR A 17 -13.42 -1.01 15.00
C THR A 17 -12.64 -0.06 14.11
N VAL A 18 -13.14 1.17 13.95
CA VAL A 18 -12.55 2.18 13.08
C VAL A 18 -11.93 3.29 13.91
N SER A 19 -10.66 3.61 13.65
CA SER A 19 -9.95 4.74 14.22
C SER A 19 -9.43 5.64 13.11
N ILE A 20 -9.72 6.94 13.18
CA ILE A 20 -9.22 7.95 12.23
C ILE A 20 -8.19 8.80 12.94
N LEU A 21 -6.95 8.77 12.45
CA LEU A 21 -5.83 9.52 12.98
C LEU A 21 -5.44 10.64 12.02
N ARG A 22 -4.88 11.71 12.60
CA ARG A 22 -4.20 12.79 11.87
C ARG A 22 -2.73 12.74 12.27
N VAL A 23 -1.89 12.29 11.36
CA VAL A 23 -0.47 12.03 11.64
C VAL A 23 0.38 13.13 11.02
N GLY A 24 1.42 13.54 11.76
CA GLY A 24 2.40 14.48 11.25
C GLY A 24 1.98 15.95 11.33
N GLN A 25 2.81 16.82 10.75
CA GLN A 25 2.54 18.26 10.66
C GLN A 25 1.50 18.58 9.58
N GLY A 26 1.44 17.76 8.52
CA GLY A 26 0.45 17.88 7.46
C GLY A 26 -0.94 17.37 7.85
N HIS A 27 -1.11 16.85 9.08
CA HIS A 27 -2.35 16.23 9.55
C HIS A 27 -2.89 15.17 8.56
N HIS A 28 -1.99 14.36 8.00
CA HIS A 28 -2.32 13.33 7.02
C HIS A 28 -3.30 12.32 7.63
N GLN A 29 -4.36 12.00 6.87
CA GLN A 29 -5.38 11.05 7.32
C GLN A 29 -4.81 9.63 7.31
N VAL A 30 -4.98 8.92 8.41
CA VAL A 30 -4.74 7.49 8.49
C VAL A 30 -5.99 6.84 9.06
N VAL A 31 -6.57 5.89 8.33
CA VAL A 31 -7.73 5.11 8.78
C VAL A 31 -7.22 3.73 9.19
N ILE A 32 -7.39 3.39 10.45
CA ILE A 32 -7.05 2.07 11.00
C ILE A 32 -8.36 1.34 11.26
N VAL A 33 -8.47 0.12 10.73
CA VAL A 33 -9.66 -0.70 10.91
C VAL A 33 -9.28 -2.07 11.46
N ASP A 34 -9.60 -2.29 12.72
CA ASP A 34 -9.37 -3.56 13.39
C ASP A 34 -10.55 -4.52 13.15
N ASN A 35 -10.25 -5.82 13.05
CA ASN A 35 -11.20 -6.86 12.70
C ASN A 35 -11.89 -6.62 11.34
N PHE A 36 -11.16 -6.13 10.34
CA PHE A 36 -11.69 -5.62 9.06
C PHE A 36 -12.60 -6.60 8.30
N TYR A 37 -12.15 -7.82 8.03
CA TYR A 37 -12.93 -8.79 7.25
C TYR A 37 -13.82 -9.65 8.14
N GLN A 38 -15.00 -10.03 7.63
CA GLN A 38 -15.91 -10.97 8.28
C GLN A 38 -15.35 -12.39 8.36
N TYR A 39 -14.56 -12.80 7.37
CA TYR A 39 -14.03 -14.18 7.24
C TYR A 39 -12.51 -14.18 6.97
N PRO A 40 -11.67 -13.61 7.85
CA PRO A 40 -10.23 -13.45 7.57
C PRO A 40 -9.51 -14.78 7.34
N ASP A 41 -9.88 -15.84 8.07
CA ASP A 41 -9.29 -17.17 7.92
C ASP A 41 -9.61 -17.81 6.56
N GLU A 42 -10.82 -17.59 6.02
CA GLU A 42 -11.19 -18.10 4.70
C GLU A 42 -10.47 -17.34 3.58
N ILE A 43 -10.27 -16.03 3.75
CA ILE A 43 -9.44 -15.23 2.83
C ILE A 43 -8.01 -15.75 2.85
N LEU A 44 -7.44 -16.00 4.03
CA LEU A 44 -6.09 -16.53 4.16
C LEU A 44 -5.95 -17.92 3.51
N LYS A 45 -6.93 -18.83 3.72
CA LYS A 45 -6.96 -20.14 3.04
C LYS A 45 -6.96 -20.00 1.52
N VAL A 46 -7.79 -19.11 0.97
CA VAL A 46 -7.81 -18.82 -0.47
C VAL A 46 -6.45 -18.28 -0.90
N ALA A 47 -5.92 -17.27 -0.21
CA ALA A 47 -4.64 -16.64 -0.53
C ALA A 47 -3.50 -17.66 -0.58
N LEU A 48 -3.41 -18.57 0.39
CA LEU A 48 -2.38 -19.61 0.46
C LEU A 48 -2.51 -20.68 -0.64
N SER A 49 -3.68 -20.83 -1.25
CA SER A 49 -3.91 -21.76 -2.36
C SER A 49 -3.52 -21.22 -3.73
N LEU A 50 -3.24 -19.91 -3.84
CA LEU A 50 -2.96 -19.25 -5.11
C LEU A 50 -1.52 -19.49 -5.58
N PRO A 51 -1.27 -19.45 -6.90
CA PRO A 51 0.08 -19.55 -7.44
C PRO A 51 0.85 -18.24 -7.21
N TYR A 52 1.72 -18.23 -6.21
CA TYR A 52 2.63 -17.12 -5.94
C TYR A 52 3.79 -17.10 -6.94
N SER A 53 4.23 -15.89 -7.29
CA SER A 53 5.41 -15.65 -8.11
C SER A 53 6.34 -14.64 -7.45
N ASP A 54 7.64 -14.84 -7.62
CA ASP A 54 8.74 -13.92 -7.29
C ASP A 54 9.39 -13.32 -8.55
N ARG A 55 8.79 -13.52 -9.73
CA ARG A 55 9.27 -12.92 -10.98
C ARG A 55 9.17 -11.39 -10.90
N PHE A 56 10.26 -10.71 -11.25
CA PHE A 56 10.40 -9.25 -11.12
C PHE A 56 9.28 -8.49 -11.85
N GLU A 57 8.81 -8.98 -13.00
CA GLU A 57 7.74 -8.35 -13.79
C GLU A 57 6.38 -8.34 -13.04
N ILE A 58 6.23 -9.19 -12.02
CA ILE A 58 5.02 -9.32 -11.22
C ILE A 58 5.20 -8.64 -9.85
N VAL A 59 6.35 -8.84 -9.20
CA VAL A 59 6.61 -8.37 -7.83
C VAL A 59 7.25 -6.98 -7.76
N GLY A 60 7.90 -6.54 -8.85
CA GLY A 60 8.71 -5.33 -8.84
C GLY A 60 9.83 -5.41 -7.81
N ASN A 61 10.04 -4.32 -7.05
CA ASN A 61 11.05 -4.29 -6.00
C ASN A 61 10.55 -4.83 -4.64
N PHE A 62 9.31 -5.35 -4.54
CA PHE A 62 8.78 -5.89 -3.28
C PHE A 62 9.61 -7.12 -2.83
N PRO A 63 10.10 -7.17 -1.57
CA PRO A 63 10.95 -8.25 -1.08
C PRO A 63 10.14 -9.50 -0.71
N GLY A 64 9.51 -10.14 -1.70
CA GLY A 64 8.65 -11.29 -1.45
C GLY A 64 7.99 -11.84 -2.70
N VAL A 65 6.81 -12.42 -2.52
CA VAL A 65 6.00 -12.99 -3.58
C VAL A 65 4.64 -12.34 -3.68
N ARG A 66 4.06 -12.38 -4.88
CA ARG A 66 2.70 -11.95 -5.14
C ARG A 66 1.87 -13.03 -5.79
N ALA A 67 0.61 -13.10 -5.40
CA ALA A 67 -0.44 -13.82 -6.12
C ALA A 67 -1.56 -12.84 -6.47
N ARG A 68 -2.26 -13.11 -7.57
CA ARG A 68 -3.40 -12.31 -8.01
C ARG A 68 -4.64 -13.18 -8.04
N LEU A 69 -5.75 -12.59 -7.63
CA LEU A 69 -7.07 -13.18 -7.73
C LEU A 69 -7.98 -12.21 -8.51
N ASN A 70 -8.46 -12.67 -9.66
CA ASN A 70 -9.47 -11.94 -10.43
C ASN A 70 -10.84 -12.25 -9.81
N TYR A 71 -11.32 -11.34 -8.99
CA TYR A 71 -12.52 -11.50 -8.21
C TYR A 71 -13.27 -10.17 -8.14
N GLU A 72 -14.59 -10.24 -8.21
CA GLU A 72 -15.48 -9.07 -8.18
C GLU A 72 -15.45 -8.46 -6.76
N HIS A 73 -15.07 -7.18 -6.64
CA HIS A 73 -14.85 -6.51 -5.37
C HIS A 73 -15.30 -5.04 -5.35
N TRP A 74 -16.26 -4.61 -6.19
CA TRP A 74 -16.75 -3.22 -6.20
C TRP A 74 -17.32 -2.82 -4.83
N LYS A 75 -18.00 -3.74 -4.13
CA LYS A 75 -18.50 -3.50 -2.76
C LYS A 75 -17.40 -3.19 -1.76
N LEU A 76 -16.22 -3.79 -1.94
CA LEU A 76 -15.05 -3.47 -1.11
C LEU A 76 -14.59 -2.04 -1.39
N VAL A 77 -14.52 -1.63 -2.66
CA VAL A 77 -14.14 -0.26 -3.06
C VAL A 77 -15.13 0.78 -2.51
N GLU A 78 -16.43 0.49 -2.55
CA GLU A 78 -17.44 1.36 -1.94
C GLU A 78 -17.28 1.45 -0.41
N SER A 79 -17.01 0.33 0.24
CA SER A 79 -16.78 0.30 1.69
C SER A 79 -15.52 1.10 2.06
N LEU A 80 -14.45 0.98 1.28
CA LEU A 80 -13.23 1.79 1.44
C LEU A 80 -13.50 3.28 1.20
N SER A 81 -14.34 3.62 0.21
CA SER A 81 -14.77 5.00 -0.05
C SER A 81 -15.53 5.59 1.15
N ALA A 82 -16.44 4.81 1.75
CA ALA A 82 -17.18 5.21 2.93
C ALA A 82 -16.27 5.39 4.16
N LEU A 83 -15.34 4.45 4.39
CA LEU A 83 -14.35 4.54 5.47
C LEU A 83 -13.41 5.74 5.31
N TRP A 84 -13.04 6.06 4.07
CA TRP A 84 -12.15 7.18 3.77
C TRP A 84 -12.87 8.54 3.82
N GLY A 85 -14.16 8.57 3.48
CA GLY A 85 -15.00 9.77 3.49
C GLY A 85 -15.10 10.49 2.14
N CYS A 86 -14.61 9.89 1.05
CA CYS A 86 -14.87 10.38 -0.31
C CYS A 86 -14.88 9.23 -1.33
N PRO A 87 -15.44 9.43 -2.54
CA PRO A 87 -15.41 8.42 -3.59
C PRO A 87 -13.98 8.05 -3.98
N LEU A 88 -13.67 6.76 -3.93
CA LEU A 88 -12.40 6.19 -4.41
C LEU A 88 -12.63 5.38 -5.68
N PHE A 89 -11.61 5.37 -6.54
CA PHE A 89 -11.62 4.62 -7.79
C PHE A 89 -10.37 3.74 -7.86
N PRO A 90 -10.48 2.50 -8.37
CA PRO A 90 -9.32 1.66 -8.58
C PRO A 90 -8.37 2.28 -9.60
N PHE A 91 -7.07 2.05 -9.42
CA PHE A 91 -6.05 2.53 -10.35
C PHE A 91 -6.12 1.80 -11.69
N PHE A 92 -6.41 0.48 -11.67
CA PHE A 92 -6.60 -0.33 -12.88
C PHE A 92 -8.05 -0.76 -13.08
N SER A 93 -8.45 -0.98 -14.33
CA SER A 93 -9.76 -1.55 -14.68
C SER A 93 -9.57 -2.76 -15.61
N PRO A 94 -9.80 -4.00 -15.13
CA PRO A 94 -10.12 -4.39 -13.75
C PRO A 94 -8.90 -4.36 -12.81
N GLN A 95 -9.11 -3.97 -11.55
CA GLN A 95 -8.11 -4.09 -10.50
C GLN A 95 -8.09 -5.54 -9.96
N PRO A 96 -6.97 -6.27 -9.97
CA PRO A 96 -6.92 -7.57 -9.33
C PRO A 96 -6.83 -7.42 -7.80
N VAL A 97 -7.34 -8.40 -7.07
CA VAL A 97 -6.98 -8.56 -5.65
C VAL A 97 -5.57 -9.13 -5.60
N VAL A 98 -4.67 -8.44 -4.89
CA VAL A 98 -3.26 -8.81 -4.81
C VAL A 98 -2.95 -9.28 -3.38
N PHE A 99 -2.50 -10.52 -3.26
CA PHE A 99 -1.94 -11.04 -2.02
C PHE A 99 -0.42 -10.96 -2.06
N GLN A 100 0.18 -10.48 -0.98
CA GLN A 100 1.63 -10.30 -0.87
C GLN A 100 2.13 -11.10 0.33
N GLY A 101 3.23 -11.83 0.15
CA GLY A 101 3.86 -12.63 1.20
C GLY A 101 5.35 -12.38 1.27
N ILE A 102 5.87 -12.16 2.47
CA ILE A 102 7.31 -12.07 2.76
C ILE A 102 7.78 -13.47 3.19
N LYS A 103 8.78 -14.03 2.52
CA LYS A 103 9.37 -15.36 2.79
C LYS A 103 10.51 -15.22 3.80
N THR A 104 10.33 -15.60 5.06
CA THR A 104 11.29 -15.35 6.17
C THR A 104 12.72 -15.92 6.02
N ASP A 105 13.04 -16.62 4.93
CA ASP A 105 14.32 -17.30 4.76
C ASP A 105 15.36 -16.36 4.13
N ASN A 106 16.34 -15.94 4.95
CA ASN A 106 17.60 -15.29 4.52
C ASN A 106 17.46 -14.02 3.66
N TYR A 107 16.83 -12.95 4.17
CA TYR A 107 16.82 -11.67 3.47
C TYR A 107 18.11 -10.87 3.64
N THR A 108 18.86 -10.75 2.55
CA THR A 108 19.67 -9.55 2.29
C THR A 108 18.85 -8.62 1.42
N LEU A 109 18.17 -7.65 2.05
CA LEU A 109 17.41 -6.65 1.31
C LEU A 109 18.35 -5.74 0.50
N ASN A 110 17.99 -5.46 -0.75
CA ASN A 110 18.70 -4.47 -1.54
C ASN A 110 18.45 -3.05 -0.99
N ILE A 111 19.21 -2.06 -1.46
CA ILE A 111 19.10 -0.68 -0.97
C ILE A 111 17.69 -0.12 -1.17
N GLY A 112 17.09 -0.31 -2.34
CA GLY A 112 15.75 0.19 -2.64
C GLY A 112 14.65 -0.42 -1.77
N GLN A 113 14.80 -1.69 -1.37
CA GLN A 113 13.88 -2.39 -0.47
C GLN A 113 13.94 -1.89 0.98
N ARG A 114 15.03 -1.23 1.36
CA ARG A 114 15.26 -0.73 2.72
C ARG A 114 14.88 0.74 2.86
N GLN A 115 14.66 1.43 1.73
CA GLN A 115 14.34 2.84 1.71
C GLN A 115 12.82 3.04 1.89
N PRO A 116 12.40 3.96 2.76
CA PRO A 116 11.03 4.48 2.72
C PRO A 116 10.72 5.01 1.31
N HIS A 117 9.52 4.73 0.81
CA HIS A 117 9.01 5.25 -0.46
C HIS A 117 7.68 5.97 -0.24
N ILE A 118 7.21 6.64 -1.29
CA ILE A 118 5.97 7.38 -1.31
C ILE A 118 5.12 6.79 -2.42
N ASP A 119 3.89 6.41 -2.09
CA ASP A 119 2.90 6.03 -3.10
C ASP A 119 2.21 7.29 -3.64
N GLN A 120 1.81 7.25 -4.92
CA GLN A 120 1.23 8.43 -5.60
C GLN A 120 -0.13 8.86 -5.02
N ASP A 121 -0.94 7.89 -4.60
CA ASP A 121 -2.34 8.05 -4.16
C ASP A 121 -2.62 7.40 -2.78
N ILE A 122 -3.85 6.92 -2.56
CA ILE A 122 -4.27 6.26 -1.32
C ILE A 122 -3.93 4.78 -1.39
N THR A 123 -3.10 4.33 -0.48
CA THR A 123 -2.76 2.91 -0.32
C THR A 123 -3.58 2.30 0.81
N ALA A 124 -4.26 1.20 0.51
CA ALA A 124 -4.95 0.37 1.50
C ALA A 124 -4.26 -1.00 1.58
N MET A 125 -3.93 -1.42 2.80
CA MET A 125 -3.31 -2.71 3.08
C MET A 125 -4.04 -3.38 4.24
N VAL A 126 -4.31 -4.68 4.10
CA VAL A 126 -4.87 -5.51 5.17
C VAL A 126 -3.86 -6.58 5.53
N TYR A 127 -3.52 -6.66 6.82
CA TYR A 127 -2.70 -7.73 7.36
C TYR A 127 -3.56 -8.96 7.62
N LEU A 128 -3.16 -10.10 7.04
CA LEU A 128 -3.82 -11.41 7.22
C LEU A 128 -2.94 -12.40 7.99
N ASN A 129 -1.88 -11.90 8.62
CA ASN A 129 -0.93 -12.71 9.36
C ASN A 129 -1.61 -13.32 10.60
N PRO A 130 -1.41 -14.63 10.87
CA PRO A 130 -1.74 -15.20 12.17
C PRO A 130 -0.98 -14.48 13.29
N ALA A 131 -1.55 -14.46 14.50
CA ALA A 131 -1.03 -13.67 15.62
C ALA A 131 0.43 -13.99 15.99
N ASP A 132 0.85 -15.24 15.87
CA ASP A 132 2.23 -15.69 16.12
C ASP A 132 3.24 -15.22 15.06
N SER A 133 2.73 -14.79 13.90
CA SER A 133 3.48 -14.32 12.73
C SER A 133 3.40 -12.79 12.57
N CYS A 134 2.81 -12.09 13.54
CA CYS A 134 2.68 -10.63 13.55
C CYS A 134 3.95 -9.98 14.10
N THR A 135 5.01 -9.96 13.30
CA THR A 135 6.23 -9.18 13.60
C THR A 135 6.35 -7.98 12.67
N GLY A 136 6.43 -6.76 13.22
CA GLY A 136 6.59 -5.52 12.46
C GLY A 136 5.31 -4.69 12.32
N GLY A 137 5.18 -3.93 11.23
CA GLY A 137 4.03 -3.06 10.96
C GLY A 137 4.30 -2.04 9.85
N THR A 138 3.37 -1.10 9.67
CA THR A 138 3.55 0.05 8.76
C THR A 138 4.19 1.20 9.53
N GLY A 139 5.34 1.66 9.05
CA GLY A 139 5.98 2.88 9.53
C GLY A 139 5.65 4.06 8.61
N LEU A 140 5.29 5.20 9.20
CA LEU A 140 5.15 6.47 8.49
C LEU A 140 6.34 7.35 8.82
N TYR A 141 6.96 7.92 7.79
CA TYR A 141 8.25 8.62 7.92
C TYR A 141 8.12 10.07 7.48
N ARG A 142 8.98 10.91 8.07
CA ARG A 142 9.20 12.30 7.67
C ARG A 142 10.65 12.44 7.22
N HIS A 143 10.86 13.09 6.10
CA HIS A 143 12.21 13.42 5.64
C HIS A 143 12.85 14.43 6.60
N ARG A 144 13.94 14.04 7.28
CA ARG A 144 14.54 14.86 8.35
C ARG A 144 15.05 16.23 7.87
N PRO A 145 15.80 16.33 6.75
CA PRO A 145 16.33 17.62 6.29
C PRO A 145 15.24 18.65 5.94
N THR A 146 14.17 18.21 5.27
CA THR A 146 13.13 19.14 4.79
C THR A 146 11.90 19.21 5.69
N GLY A 147 11.74 18.27 6.62
CA GLY A 147 10.52 18.11 7.40
C GLY A 147 9.31 17.63 6.58
N LEU A 148 9.49 17.29 5.30
CA LEU A 148 8.39 16.90 4.42
C LEU A 148 7.89 15.48 4.73
N GLU A 149 6.58 15.33 4.71
CA GLU A 149 5.84 14.07 4.88
C GLU A 149 5.29 13.57 3.53
N ARG A 150 5.19 14.47 2.54
CA ARG A 150 4.85 14.18 1.14
C ARG A 150 5.68 15.09 0.24
N VAL A 151 5.99 14.63 -0.97
CA VAL A 151 6.57 15.48 -2.01
C VAL A 151 5.50 16.43 -2.55
N PRO A 152 5.73 17.75 -2.61
CA PRO A 152 4.83 18.69 -3.25
C PRO A 152 4.64 18.34 -4.74
N PRO A 153 3.41 18.48 -5.30
CA PRO A 153 3.15 18.16 -6.70
C PRO A 153 3.89 19.09 -7.68
N VAL A 154 4.33 20.26 -7.19
CA VAL A 154 5.17 21.20 -7.93
C VAL A 154 6.32 21.61 -7.01
N PRO A 155 7.58 21.66 -7.49
CA PRO A 155 8.73 22.10 -6.71
C PRO A 155 8.52 23.46 -6.06
N ASP A 156 8.43 23.46 -4.73
CA ASP A 156 8.32 24.67 -3.93
C ASP A 156 9.71 25.16 -3.49
N ARG A 157 9.72 26.19 -2.62
CA ARG A 157 10.97 26.73 -2.06
C ARG A 157 11.75 25.67 -1.29
N THR A 158 11.08 24.77 -0.57
CA THR A 158 11.70 23.73 0.24
C THR A 158 12.44 22.73 -0.64
N ILE A 159 11.80 22.27 -1.70
CA ILE A 159 12.38 21.37 -2.70
C ILE A 159 13.56 22.03 -3.42
N ARG A 160 13.43 23.31 -3.81
CA ARG A 160 14.54 24.07 -4.42
C ARG A 160 15.74 24.23 -3.49
N GLN A 161 15.49 24.48 -2.20
CA GLN A 161 16.57 24.58 -1.21
C GLN A 161 17.30 23.25 -1.04
N LEU A 162 16.56 22.13 -0.99
CA LEU A 162 17.18 20.80 -0.93
C LEU A 162 18.03 20.52 -2.18
N ALA A 163 17.53 20.81 -3.37
CA ALA A 163 18.28 20.61 -4.61
C ALA A 163 19.57 21.43 -4.65
N ASN A 164 19.52 22.70 -4.22
CA ASN A 164 20.72 23.54 -4.12
C ASN A 164 21.74 22.97 -3.13
N GLN A 165 21.29 22.42 -2.00
CA GLN A 165 22.17 21.77 -1.02
C GLN A 165 22.82 20.48 -1.56
N LEU A 166 22.13 19.80 -2.47
CA LEU A 166 22.60 18.59 -3.13
C LEU A 166 23.32 18.87 -4.46
N GLU A 167 23.51 20.15 -4.80
CA GLU A 167 24.15 20.60 -6.05
C GLU A 167 23.49 20.01 -7.31
N LEU A 168 22.16 19.82 -7.28
CA LEU A 168 21.40 19.30 -8.43
C LEU A 168 21.16 20.39 -9.48
N SER A 169 21.14 19.99 -10.75
CA SER A 169 20.84 20.89 -11.87
C SER A 169 19.34 21.23 -11.96
N ASP A 170 19.00 22.32 -12.63
CA ASP A 170 17.60 22.69 -12.88
C ASP A 170 16.86 21.71 -13.82
N GLU A 171 17.57 20.79 -14.46
CA GLU A 171 16.97 19.74 -15.30
C GLU A 171 16.00 18.86 -14.51
N PHE A 172 16.32 18.58 -13.23
CA PHE A 172 15.47 17.81 -12.32
C PHE A 172 14.13 18.48 -12.00
N PHE A 173 13.96 19.77 -12.34
CA PHE A 173 12.69 20.49 -12.19
C PHE A 173 11.85 20.56 -13.45
N ASN A 174 12.41 20.18 -14.61
CA ASN A 174 11.83 20.44 -15.92
C ASN A 174 11.58 19.16 -16.74
N SER A 175 11.43 18.02 -16.07
CA SER A 175 11.06 16.75 -16.70
C SER A 175 9.85 16.92 -17.65
N PRO A 176 9.93 16.47 -18.92
CA PRO A 176 8.81 16.49 -19.87
C PRO A 176 7.60 15.68 -19.40
N GLU A 177 7.84 14.69 -18.54
CA GLU A 177 6.85 13.79 -17.94
C GLU A 177 6.26 14.40 -16.65
N GLY A 178 6.82 15.53 -16.18
CA GLY A 178 6.49 16.15 -14.89
C GLY A 178 7.27 15.54 -13.72
N TYR A 179 6.89 15.93 -12.51
CA TYR A 179 7.34 15.31 -11.27
C TYR A 179 6.60 13.97 -11.09
N GLU A 180 7.01 12.94 -11.83
CA GLU A 180 6.49 11.60 -11.59
C GLU A 180 7.12 11.06 -10.30
N ASN A 181 6.29 10.81 -9.28
CA ASN A 181 6.69 10.18 -8.01
C ASN A 181 6.85 8.67 -8.18
#